data_AF-A0A2V9K6A3-F1
#
_entry.id   AF-A0A2V9K6A3-F1
#
_cell.length_a   1.000
_cell.length_b   1.000
_cell.length_c   1.000
_cell.angle_alpha   90.00
_cell.angle_beta   90.00
_cell.angle_gamma   90.00
#
_symmetry.space_group_name_H-M   'P 1'
#
loop_
_entity.id
_entity.type
_entity.pdbx_description
1 polymer ?
#
loop_
_entity_poly.entity_id
_entity_poly.type
_entity_poly.pdbx_seq_one_letter_code
_entity_poly.pdbx_strand_id
1 'polypeptide(L)'
;MLVLVALGMVSPARAQHPQEFARIIIDPSQKYQEIRGFGVNYTGPYFRNDQKAMFDMLIDDLGATMFRVVPYLVYSNWEETNDNDDPQAMNWEYYNDRYSTPIFEATWNGLRYLNSRGIRPMLALMGPVPAWMT
;
A
#
# COMPACT_ATOMS: atom_id res chain seq x y z
N MET A 1 -28.17 27.22 74.15
CA MET A 1 -28.56 27.24 72.73
C MET A 1 -27.27 27.29 71.92
N LEU A 2 -26.88 26.18 71.30
CA LEU A 2 -25.60 26.02 70.61
C LEU A 2 -25.78 26.43 69.14
N VAL A 3 -24.99 27.39 68.65
CA VAL A 3 -25.00 27.79 67.23
C VAL A 3 -23.81 27.13 66.55
N LEU A 4 -24.06 26.18 65.64
CA LEU A 4 -23.06 25.58 64.76
C LEU A 4 -22.81 26.53 63.57
N VAL A 5 -21.56 26.91 63.35
CA VAL A 5 -21.12 27.57 62.12
C VAL A 5 -20.67 26.46 61.14
N ALA A 6 -21.43 26.27 60.07
CA ALA A 6 -21.02 25.38 58.98
C ALA A 6 -20.08 26.14 58.02
N LEU A 7 -18.79 25.79 58.02
CA LEU A 7 -17.86 26.20 56.97
C LEU A 7 -18.16 25.39 55.70
N GLY A 8 -18.73 26.04 54.69
CA GLY A 8 -18.82 25.47 53.34
C GLY A 8 -17.45 25.45 52.66
N MET A 9 -16.96 24.27 52.29
CA MET A 9 -15.79 24.13 51.43
C MET A 9 -16.17 24.53 50.00
N VAL A 10 -15.69 25.68 49.54
CA VAL A 10 -15.75 26.05 48.11
C VAL A 10 -14.73 25.18 47.39
N SER A 11 -15.21 24.20 46.63
CA SER A 11 -14.34 23.45 45.70
C SER A 11 -13.79 24.42 44.64
N PRO A 12 -12.48 24.40 44.33
CA PRO A 12 -11.96 25.26 43.28
C PRO A 12 -12.58 24.81 41.95
N ALA A 13 -13.28 25.73 41.28
CA ALA A 13 -13.70 25.53 39.91
C ALA A 13 -12.43 25.27 39.09
N ARG A 14 -12.33 24.06 38.53
CA ARG A 14 -11.27 23.69 37.60
C ARG A 14 -11.25 24.74 36.49
N ALA A 15 -10.11 25.41 36.29
CA ALA A 15 -9.94 26.34 35.17
C ALA A 15 -10.21 25.57 33.87
N GLN A 16 -11.35 25.85 33.23
CA GLN A 16 -11.63 25.36 31.90
C GLN A 16 -10.70 26.12 30.96
N HIS A 17 -9.72 25.43 30.37
CA HIS A 17 -8.94 26.01 29.28
C HIS A 17 -9.92 26.52 28.21
N PRO A 18 -9.73 27.74 27.67
CA PRO A 18 -10.53 28.22 26.56
C PRO A 18 -10.50 27.17 25.46
N GLN A 19 -11.68 26.72 25.05
CA GLN A 19 -11.78 25.74 23.99
C GLN A 19 -11.32 26.42 22.69
N GLU A 20 -10.09 26.16 22.27
CA GLU A 20 -9.58 26.68 21.02
C GLU A 20 -10.22 25.93 19.86
N PHE A 21 -10.82 26.67 18.93
CA PHE A 21 -11.44 26.12 17.74
C PHE A 21 -10.53 26.34 16.53
N ALA A 22 -10.26 25.26 15.79
CA ALA A 22 -9.62 25.36 14.49
C ALA A 22 -10.61 25.92 13.47
N ARG A 23 -10.25 27.02 12.82
CA ARG A 23 -11.02 27.56 11.68
C ARG A 23 -10.48 26.95 10.38
N ILE A 24 -11.31 26.18 9.69
CA ILE A 24 -11.02 25.61 8.37
C ILE A 24 -11.75 26.44 7.31
N ILE A 25 -11.04 26.88 6.27
CA ILE A 25 -11.59 27.62 5.13
C ILE A 25 -11.28 26.82 3.86
N ILE A 26 -12.30 26.57 3.03
CA ILE A 26 -12.19 25.84 1.77
C ILE A 26 -12.72 26.75 0.65
N ASP A 27 -11.89 27.01 -0.38
CA ASP A 27 -12.29 27.72 -1.59
C ASP A 27 -12.31 26.74 -2.78
N PRO A 28 -13.49 26.26 -3.22
CA PRO A 28 -13.60 25.28 -4.31
C PRO A 28 -13.32 25.89 -5.69
N SER A 29 -13.17 27.21 -5.81
CA SER A 29 -12.78 27.87 -7.06
C SER A 29 -11.27 27.75 -7.34
N GLN A 30 -10.48 27.53 -6.30
CA GLN A 30 -9.04 27.29 -6.40
C GLN A 30 -8.76 25.80 -6.63
N LYS A 31 -8.08 25.48 -7.74
CA LYS A 31 -7.70 24.11 -8.09
C LYS A 31 -6.18 23.95 -8.05
N TYR A 32 -5.72 22.80 -7.57
CA TYR A 32 -4.31 22.41 -7.50
C TYR A 32 -4.08 21.13 -8.34
N GLN A 33 -3.23 20.21 -7.86
CA GLN A 33 -2.99 18.92 -8.48
C GLN A 33 -4.21 18.01 -8.42
N GLU A 34 -4.31 17.12 -9.40
CA GLU A 34 -5.28 16.03 -9.39
C GLU A 34 -4.73 14.83 -8.62
N ILE A 35 -5.51 14.31 -7.67
CA ILE A 35 -5.21 13.06 -6.99
C ILE A 35 -5.85 11.93 -7.80
N ARG A 36 -5.04 11.12 -8.47
CA ARG A 36 -5.53 10.00 -9.30
C ARG A 36 -5.95 8.77 -8.50
N GLY A 37 -5.52 8.70 -7.24
CA GLY A 37 -5.98 7.71 -6.29
C GLY A 37 -4.91 7.33 -5.28
N PHE A 38 -5.21 6.27 -4.53
CA PHE A 38 -4.35 5.67 -3.53
C PHE A 38 -4.18 4.19 -3.83
N GLY A 39 -3.15 3.58 -3.23
CA GLY A 39 -2.81 2.21 -3.54
C GLY A 39 -2.23 1.43 -2.38
N VAL A 40 -2.06 0.14 -2.63
CA VAL A 40 -1.53 -0.83 -1.67
C VAL A 40 -0.33 -1.55 -2.26
N ASN A 41 0.50 -2.10 -1.37
CA ASN A 41 1.60 -2.97 -1.75
C ASN A 41 1.38 -4.37 -1.16
N TYR A 42 1.67 -5.40 -1.94
CA TYR A 42 1.74 -6.77 -1.43
C TYR A 42 2.75 -7.62 -2.19
N THR A 43 3.14 -8.73 -1.57
CA THR A 43 4.05 -9.72 -2.13
C THR A 43 3.24 -10.91 -2.68
N GLY A 44 3.32 -11.10 -3.99
CA GLY A 44 2.52 -12.03 -4.79
C GLY A 44 2.50 -13.47 -4.27
N PRO A 45 3.64 -14.07 -3.89
CA PRO A 45 3.67 -15.45 -3.40
C PRO A 45 2.87 -15.71 -2.12
N TYR A 46 2.46 -14.67 -1.38
CA TYR A 46 1.60 -14.80 -0.21
C TYR A 46 0.10 -14.73 -0.52
N PHE A 47 -0.28 -14.49 -1.78
CA PHE A 47 -1.68 -14.43 -2.19
C PHE A 47 -2.37 -15.79 -2.02
N ARG A 48 -3.58 -15.78 -1.44
CA ARG A 48 -4.43 -16.95 -1.28
C ARG A 48 -5.86 -16.63 -1.72
N ASN A 49 -6.61 -17.63 -2.15
CA ASN A 49 -7.97 -17.43 -2.68
C ASN A 49 -8.95 -16.88 -1.63
N ASP A 50 -8.78 -17.23 -0.37
CA ASP A 50 -9.58 -16.73 0.76
C ASP A 50 -9.32 -15.24 1.06
N GLN A 51 -8.21 -14.68 0.59
CA GLN A 51 -7.89 -13.26 0.73
C GLN A 51 -8.62 -12.39 -0.30
N LYS A 52 -9.31 -12.96 -1.29
CA LYS A 52 -10.05 -12.16 -2.30
C LYS A 52 -11.03 -11.19 -1.66
N ALA A 53 -11.78 -11.61 -0.65
CA ALA A 53 -12.70 -10.72 0.06
C ALA A 53 -12.01 -9.50 0.69
N MET A 54 -10.78 -9.65 1.20
CA MET A 54 -9.98 -8.52 1.69
C MET A 54 -9.59 -7.57 0.56
N PHE A 55 -9.19 -8.11 -0.60
CA PHE A 55 -8.90 -7.30 -1.78
C PHE A 55 -10.15 -6.60 -2.32
N ASP A 56 -11.31 -7.26 -2.29
CA ASP A 56 -12.59 -6.64 -2.63
C ASP A 56 -12.84 -5.43 -1.73
N MET A 57 -12.71 -5.58 -0.40
CA MET A 57 -12.83 -4.46 0.56
C MET A 57 -11.83 -3.33 0.28
N LEU A 58 -10.57 -3.65 -0.07
CA LEU A 58 -9.57 -2.63 -0.42
C LEU A 58 -9.94 -1.86 -1.70
N ILE A 59 -10.57 -2.52 -2.67
CA ILE A 59 -10.96 -1.90 -3.92
C ILE A 59 -12.25 -1.10 -3.75
N ASP A 60 -13.27 -1.71 -3.15
CA ASP A 60 -14.64 -1.20 -3.12
C ASP A 60 -14.89 -0.22 -1.98
N ASP A 61 -14.31 -0.47 -0.80
CA ASP A 61 -14.54 0.39 0.38
C ASP A 61 -13.43 1.43 0.55
N LEU A 62 -12.16 1.01 0.50
CA LEU A 62 -11.04 1.94 0.59
C LEU A 62 -10.85 2.75 -0.70
N GLY A 63 -11.33 2.25 -1.85
CA GLY A 63 -11.15 2.92 -3.14
C GLY A 63 -9.72 2.79 -3.69
N ALA A 64 -9.00 1.71 -3.35
CA ALA A 64 -7.66 1.48 -3.87
C ALA A 64 -7.69 1.26 -5.39
N THR A 65 -6.98 2.12 -6.11
CA THR A 65 -6.91 2.09 -7.59
C THR A 65 -5.56 1.61 -8.11
N MET A 66 -4.57 1.51 -7.22
CA MET A 66 -3.21 1.12 -7.57
C MET A 66 -2.73 -0.03 -6.68
N PHE A 67 -2.18 -1.08 -7.30
CA PHE A 67 -1.59 -2.20 -6.60
C PHE A 67 -0.15 -2.38 -7.06
N ARG A 68 0.80 -2.09 -6.16
CA ARG A 68 2.22 -2.40 -6.37
C ARG A 68 2.45 -3.84 -5.94
N VAL A 69 2.81 -4.72 -6.86
CA VAL A 69 2.95 -6.15 -6.58
C VAL A 69 4.40 -6.56 -6.69
N VAL A 70 4.98 -7.11 -5.62
CA VAL A 70 6.28 -7.77 -5.68
C VAL A 70 6.03 -9.22 -6.11
N PRO A 71 6.39 -9.65 -7.33
CA PRO A 71 5.98 -10.94 -7.84
C PRO A 71 6.72 -12.12 -7.19
N TYR A 72 7.79 -11.85 -6.42
CA TYR A 72 8.65 -12.83 -5.77
C TYR A 72 8.93 -12.48 -4.29
N LEU A 73 9.52 -13.42 -3.53
CA LEU A 73 9.59 -13.36 -2.06
C LEU A 73 10.60 -12.36 -1.49
N VAL A 74 11.82 -12.26 -2.07
CA VAL A 74 12.93 -11.51 -1.46
C VAL A 74 13.72 -10.75 -2.52
N TYR A 75 14.47 -11.46 -3.36
CA TYR A 75 15.23 -10.86 -4.45
C TYR A 75 14.79 -11.49 -5.75
N SER A 76 14.28 -10.65 -6.64
CA SER A 76 14.08 -11.02 -8.04
C SER A 76 15.49 -11.07 -8.60
N ASN A 77 16.00 -12.24 -8.98
CA ASN A 77 17.29 -12.35 -9.65
C ASN A 77 17.06 -12.02 -11.13
N TRP A 78 16.93 -10.72 -11.36
CA TRP A 78 16.29 -10.09 -12.52
C TRP A 78 16.99 -10.36 -13.82
N GLU A 79 18.32 -10.32 -13.82
CA GLU A 79 19.19 -10.49 -14.99
C GLU A 79 20.58 -10.93 -14.48
N GLU A 80 20.63 -11.90 -13.56
CA GLU A 80 21.92 -12.39 -13.03
C GLU A 80 22.84 -12.88 -14.15
N THR A 81 22.22 -13.36 -15.23
CA THR A 81 22.84 -13.71 -16.49
C THR A 81 22.11 -12.95 -17.60
N ASN A 82 22.68 -11.81 -18.05
CA ASN A 82 22.38 -11.32 -19.38
C ASN A 82 23.21 -12.13 -20.38
N ASP A 83 22.57 -12.69 -21.41
CA ASP A 83 23.21 -13.61 -22.36
C ASP A 83 23.93 -12.90 -23.50
N ASN A 84 23.94 -11.56 -23.50
CA ASN A 84 24.55 -10.74 -24.55
C ASN A 84 25.01 -9.36 -24.02
N ASP A 85 25.82 -8.65 -24.82
CA ASP A 85 26.30 -7.27 -24.55
C ASP A 85 25.27 -6.18 -24.92
N ASP A 86 24.01 -6.55 -25.18
CA ASP A 86 22.92 -5.64 -25.57
C ASP A 86 21.85 -5.54 -24.45
N PRO A 87 21.82 -4.45 -23.68
CA PRO A 87 20.84 -4.27 -22.61
C PRO A 87 19.39 -4.10 -23.10
N GLN A 88 19.15 -4.09 -24.42
CA GLN A 88 17.80 -4.11 -25.01
C GLN A 88 17.34 -5.52 -25.42
N ALA A 89 18.20 -6.54 -25.28
CA ALA A 89 17.91 -7.91 -25.67
C ALA A 89 17.66 -8.80 -24.44
N MET A 90 16.44 -9.31 -24.32
CA MET A 90 15.94 -10.08 -23.18
C MET A 90 16.12 -11.59 -23.39
N ASN A 91 16.79 -12.30 -22.48
CA ASN A 91 16.89 -13.76 -22.49
C ASN A 91 15.58 -14.45 -22.06
N TRP A 92 14.63 -14.55 -22.99
CA TRP A 92 13.31 -15.13 -22.73
C TRP A 92 13.34 -16.57 -22.22
N GLU A 93 14.31 -17.39 -22.64
CA GLU A 93 14.42 -18.78 -22.19
C GLU A 93 14.75 -18.84 -20.70
N TYR A 94 15.75 -18.08 -20.26
CA TYR A 94 16.11 -17.94 -18.85
C TYR A 94 14.93 -17.45 -17.99
N TYR A 95 14.20 -16.43 -18.47
CA TYR A 95 13.06 -15.89 -17.74
C TYR A 95 11.87 -16.83 -17.67
N ASN A 96 11.59 -17.54 -18.75
CA ASN A 96 10.51 -18.52 -18.77
C ASN A 96 10.78 -19.64 -17.75
N ASP A 97 12.00 -20.16 -17.68
CA ASP A 97 12.38 -21.16 -16.67
C ASP A 97 12.19 -20.61 -15.25
N ARG A 98 12.74 -19.42 -14.97
CA ARG A 98 12.77 -18.88 -13.60
C ARG A 98 11.40 -18.44 -13.07
N TYR A 99 10.57 -17.85 -13.94
CA TYR A 99 9.28 -17.22 -13.58
C TYR A 99 8.06 -18.11 -13.83
N SER A 100 8.25 -19.32 -14.37
CA SER A 100 7.17 -20.32 -14.53
C SER A 100 7.19 -21.40 -13.44
N THR A 101 7.98 -21.21 -12.39
CA THR A 101 8.03 -22.16 -11.26
C THR A 101 6.78 -22.05 -10.37
N PRO A 102 6.41 -23.11 -9.63
CA PRO A 102 5.17 -23.14 -8.82
C PRO A 102 5.03 -21.98 -7.82
N ILE A 103 6.15 -21.40 -7.37
CA ILE A 103 6.14 -20.25 -6.44
C ILE A 103 5.43 -19.02 -7.03
N PHE A 104 5.37 -18.87 -8.35
CA PHE A 104 4.71 -17.75 -9.01
C PHE A 104 3.22 -17.97 -9.25
N GLU A 105 2.69 -19.19 -9.08
CA GLU A 105 1.27 -19.47 -9.33
C GLU A 105 0.35 -18.58 -8.47
N ALA A 106 0.70 -18.39 -7.19
CA ALA A 106 -0.02 -17.50 -6.30
C ALA A 106 0.00 -16.05 -6.81
N THR A 107 1.17 -15.56 -7.25
CA THR A 107 1.33 -14.25 -7.87
C THR A 107 0.43 -14.11 -9.09
N TRP A 108 0.49 -15.06 -10.03
CA TRP A 108 -0.31 -15.03 -11.26
C TRP A 108 -1.81 -15.05 -10.99
N ASN A 109 -2.25 -15.82 -9.98
CA ASN A 109 -3.64 -15.85 -9.56
C ASN A 109 -4.09 -14.50 -8.99
N GLY A 110 -3.25 -13.87 -8.16
CA GLY A 110 -3.51 -12.52 -7.62
C GLY A 110 -3.61 -11.47 -8.72
N LEU A 111 -2.67 -11.46 -9.68
CA LEU A 111 -2.68 -10.52 -10.79
C LEU A 111 -3.91 -10.70 -11.70
N ARG A 112 -4.27 -11.94 -12.04
CA ARG A 112 -5.49 -12.22 -12.83
C ARG A 112 -6.74 -11.73 -12.11
N TYR A 113 -6.81 -11.94 -10.81
CA TYR A 113 -7.92 -11.47 -10.01
C TYR A 113 -8.00 -9.93 -9.99
N LEU A 114 -6.89 -9.23 -9.77
CA LEU A 114 -6.84 -7.75 -9.89
C LEU A 114 -7.28 -7.27 -11.29
N ASN A 115 -6.80 -7.91 -12.35
CA ASN A 115 -7.22 -7.61 -13.72
C ASN A 115 -8.73 -7.81 -13.91
N SER A 116 -9.32 -8.86 -13.32
CA SER A 116 -10.77 -9.11 -13.38
C SER A 116 -11.58 -8.03 -12.64
N ARG A 117 -10.96 -7.32 -11.69
CA ARG A 117 -11.52 -6.16 -11.00
C ARG A 117 -11.24 -4.84 -11.71
N GLY A 118 -10.65 -4.86 -12.91
CA GLY A 118 -10.32 -3.65 -13.68
C GLY A 118 -9.06 -2.93 -13.20
N ILE A 119 -8.33 -3.49 -12.24
CA ILE A 119 -7.05 -2.94 -11.76
C ILE A 119 -5.93 -3.38 -12.71
N ARG A 120 -5.05 -2.44 -13.08
CA ARG A 120 -3.78 -2.72 -13.77
C ARG A 120 -2.63 -2.67 -12.76
N PRO A 121 -2.12 -3.81 -12.27
CA PRO A 121 -1.12 -3.81 -11.21
C PRO A 121 0.24 -3.34 -11.73
N MET A 122 0.97 -2.58 -10.91
CA MET A 122 2.37 -2.28 -11.16
C MET A 122 3.22 -3.45 -10.65
N LEU A 123 3.89 -4.15 -11.56
CA LEU A 123 4.88 -5.14 -11.16
C LEU A 123 6.13 -4.43 -10.67
N ALA A 124 6.38 -4.56 -9.37
CA ALA A 124 7.56 -4.03 -8.71
C ALA A 124 8.56 -5.14 -8.52
N LEU A 125 9.59 -5.10 -9.33
CA LEU A 125 10.75 -5.95 -9.16
C LEU A 125 11.55 -5.43 -7.93
N MET A 126 12.05 -6.35 -7.09
CA MET A 126 12.70 -6.04 -5.81
C MET A 126 14.02 -6.80 -5.68
N GLY A 127 15.08 -6.13 -5.20
CA GLY A 127 16.41 -6.70 -5.01
C GLY A 127 17.58 -5.78 -5.39
N PRO A 128 18.81 -6.29 -5.35
CA PRO A 128 19.99 -5.53 -5.77
C PRO A 128 20.02 -5.37 -7.29
N VAL A 129 20.56 -4.24 -7.76
CA VAL A 129 20.92 -4.05 -9.17
C VAL A 129 22.05 -5.03 -9.50
N PRO A 130 21.97 -5.81 -10.60
CA PRO A 130 23.07 -6.67 -11.03
C PRO A 130 24.37 -5.88 -11.18
N ALA A 131 25.51 -6.46 -10.78
CA ALA A 131 26.79 -5.77 -10.79
C ALA A 131 27.23 -5.27 -12.18
N TRP A 132 26.74 -5.88 -13.26
CA TRP A 132 27.06 -5.47 -14.63
C TRP A 132 26.29 -4.21 -15.09
N MET A 133 25.26 -3.79 -14.34
CA MET A 133 24.49 -2.56 -14.61
C MET A 133 24.99 -1.33 -13.84
N THR A 134 26.02 -1.48 -13.00
CA THR A 134 26.60 -0.42 -12.14
C THR A 134 27.98 -0.03 -12.59
#